data_AF-A0A0T6ZLV0-F1
#
_entry.id   AF-A0A0T6ZLV0-F1
#
_cell.length_a   1.000
_cell.length_b   1.000
_cell.length_c   1.000
_cell.angle_alpha   90.00
_cell.angle_beta   90.00
_cell.angle_gamma   90.00
#
_symmetry.space_group_name_H-M   'P 1'
#
loop_
_entity.id
_entity.type
_entity.pdbx_description
1 polymer ?
#
loop_
_entity_poly.entity_id
_entity_poly.type
_entity_poly.pdbx_seq_one_letter_code
_entity_poly.pdbx_strand_id
1 'polypeptide(L)'
;MTHPIRIAPSILAADFSKLGQEVRDVVDAGADWIHLDVMDGHFVPNITFGPDVIKSLRRYTDATFDCHLMISPADPFLEAFAKAGCDILTVHAEAGPHLHRSLQTVRSLGKKAGVSLNPATPESAIEYVLDQVDLILVMTVNPGFGGQKFIEATAEKIRRIKAMIGDRPIEIEVDGGITPDTAAFATGAGANVLVAGSAIFKGGSVEAYRTAIEAIRTPAEKAYR
;
A
#
# COMPACT_ATOMS: atom_id res chain seq x y z
N MET A 1 6.97 19.65 -4.96
CA MET A 1 5.73 19.47 -5.77
C MET A 1 4.82 18.54 -5.00
N THR A 2 3.52 18.80 -4.93
CA THR A 2 2.58 17.91 -4.23
C THR A 2 2.27 16.70 -5.10
N HIS A 3 2.39 15.50 -4.54
CA HIS A 3 2.04 14.26 -5.24
C HIS A 3 0.51 14.20 -5.44
N PRO A 4 0.00 13.63 -6.55
CA PRO A 4 -1.44 13.48 -6.73
C PRO A 4 -2.02 12.47 -5.72
N ILE A 5 -3.33 12.57 -5.49
CA ILE A 5 -4.08 11.54 -4.76
C ILE A 5 -4.17 10.29 -5.63
N ARG A 6 -3.82 9.14 -5.04
CA ARG A 6 -3.91 7.83 -5.68
C ARG A 6 -4.78 6.89 -4.88
N ILE A 7 -5.60 6.12 -5.60
CA ILE A 7 -6.41 5.05 -5.05
C ILE A 7 -5.77 3.72 -5.47
N ALA A 8 -5.40 2.92 -4.47
CA ALA A 8 -4.74 1.63 -4.63
C ALA A 8 -5.63 0.51 -4.05
N PRO A 9 -6.54 -0.09 -4.85
CA PRO A 9 -7.38 -1.17 -4.35
C PRO A 9 -6.54 -2.35 -3.89
N SER A 10 -6.77 -2.80 -2.65
CA SER A 10 -6.15 -4.01 -2.11
C SER A 10 -6.89 -5.24 -2.62
N ILE A 11 -6.21 -6.06 -3.41
CA ILE A 11 -6.80 -7.28 -3.98
C ILE A 11 -7.05 -8.35 -2.94
N LEU A 12 -6.59 -8.18 -1.68
CA LEU A 12 -6.93 -9.05 -0.55
C LEU A 12 -8.45 -9.17 -0.35
N ALA A 13 -9.21 -8.14 -0.75
CA ALA A 13 -10.66 -8.10 -0.66
C ALA A 13 -11.38 -8.55 -1.95
N ALA A 14 -10.63 -8.88 -3.02
CA ALA A 14 -11.19 -9.29 -4.29
C ALA A 14 -11.62 -10.77 -4.28
N ASP A 15 -12.36 -11.19 -5.31
CA ASP A 15 -12.67 -12.61 -5.51
C ASP A 15 -11.45 -13.37 -6.04
N PHE A 16 -10.85 -14.18 -5.18
CA PHE A 16 -9.65 -14.96 -5.50
C PHE A 16 -9.85 -15.97 -6.63
N SER A 17 -11.08 -16.41 -6.90
CA SER A 17 -11.37 -17.34 -7.99
C SER A 17 -11.20 -16.72 -9.38
N LYS A 18 -11.17 -15.38 -9.46
CA LYS A 18 -11.13 -14.62 -10.72
C LYS A 18 -10.23 -13.37 -10.66
N LEU A 19 -9.12 -13.41 -9.91
CA LEU A 19 -8.23 -12.26 -9.69
C LEU A 19 -7.80 -11.52 -10.96
N GLY A 20 -7.53 -12.23 -12.06
CA GLY A 20 -7.15 -11.57 -13.32
C GLY A 20 -8.25 -10.65 -13.86
N GLN A 21 -9.52 -11.04 -13.70
CA GLN A 21 -10.67 -10.21 -14.06
C GLN A 21 -10.83 -9.05 -13.07
N GLU A 22 -10.74 -9.33 -11.77
CA GLU A 22 -10.83 -8.31 -10.71
C GLU A 22 -9.82 -7.19 -10.88
N VAL A 23 -8.57 -7.53 -11.19
CA VAL A 23 -7.48 -6.57 -11.46
C VAL A 23 -7.77 -5.72 -12.70
N ARG A 24 -8.26 -6.34 -13.79
CA ARG A 24 -8.62 -5.59 -15.00
C ARG A 24 -9.78 -4.63 -14.71
N ASP A 25 -10.84 -5.14 -14.10
CA ASP A 25 -12.08 -4.40 -13.86
C ASP A 25 -11.86 -3.20 -12.93
N VAL A 26 -11.06 -3.36 -11.88
CA VAL A 26 -10.78 -2.27 -10.94
C VAL A 26 -9.91 -1.18 -11.55
N VAL A 27 -9.03 -1.54 -12.50
CA VAL A 27 -8.23 -0.56 -13.27
C VAL A 27 -9.12 0.16 -14.29
N ASP A 28 -9.97 -0.56 -15.02
CA ASP A 28 -10.97 0.02 -15.94
C ASP A 28 -11.99 0.92 -15.21
N ALA A 29 -12.14 0.72 -13.91
CA ALA A 29 -12.94 1.55 -13.01
C ALA A 29 -12.21 2.82 -12.52
N GLY A 30 -10.92 3.00 -12.79
CA GLY A 30 -10.15 4.19 -12.45
C GLY A 30 -9.23 4.07 -11.24
N ALA A 31 -8.83 2.85 -10.87
CA ALA A 31 -7.76 2.64 -9.91
C ALA A 31 -6.41 3.10 -10.49
N ASP A 32 -5.58 3.75 -9.68
CA ASP A 32 -4.25 4.19 -10.10
C ASP A 32 -3.27 3.03 -10.01
N TRP A 33 -3.28 2.34 -8.86
CA TRP A 33 -2.36 1.26 -8.49
C TRP A 33 -3.14 0.01 -8.11
N ILE A 34 -2.47 -1.13 -8.04
CA ILE A 34 -2.98 -2.38 -7.45
C ILE A 34 -2.13 -2.69 -6.22
N HIS A 35 -2.77 -2.73 -5.05
CA HIS A 35 -2.10 -3.05 -3.79
C HIS A 35 -2.13 -4.57 -3.56
N LEU A 36 -0.95 -5.15 -3.29
CA LEU A 36 -0.70 -6.58 -3.23
C LEU A 36 -0.19 -6.95 -1.82
N ASP A 37 -1.13 -7.38 -0.97
CA ASP A 37 -0.86 -7.82 0.40
C ASP A 37 -0.28 -9.23 0.45
N VAL A 38 1.03 -9.34 0.68
CA VAL A 38 1.76 -10.62 0.77
C VAL A 38 1.96 -10.99 2.23
N MET A 39 1.47 -12.15 2.63
CA MET A 39 1.51 -12.65 4.01
C MET A 39 2.05 -14.08 4.06
N ASP A 40 2.93 -14.37 5.02
CA ASP A 40 3.65 -15.65 5.14
C ASP A 40 3.19 -16.55 6.30
N GLY A 41 2.22 -16.13 7.10
CA GLY A 41 1.78 -16.85 8.30
C GLY A 41 2.73 -16.74 9.49
N HIS A 42 3.85 -16.03 9.36
CA HIS A 42 4.84 -15.81 10.41
C HIS A 42 4.83 -14.37 10.92
N PHE A 43 4.97 -13.39 10.03
CA PHE A 43 4.91 -11.97 10.40
C PHE A 43 3.49 -11.55 10.80
N VAL A 44 2.49 -12.11 10.12
CA VAL A 44 1.06 -11.97 10.43
C VAL A 44 0.40 -13.35 10.47
N PRO A 45 -0.70 -13.54 11.23
CA PRO A 45 -1.35 -14.85 11.39
C PRO A 45 -2.28 -15.19 10.20
N ASN A 46 -1.82 -14.99 8.97
CA ASN A 46 -2.56 -15.27 7.74
C ASN A 46 -1.59 -15.56 6.59
N ILE A 47 -2.04 -16.29 5.57
CA ILE A 47 -1.25 -16.62 4.37
C ILE A 47 -2.07 -16.21 3.15
N THR A 48 -1.50 -15.38 2.28
CA THR A 48 -2.18 -14.88 1.08
C THR A 48 -1.64 -15.55 -0.17
N PHE A 49 -0.76 -14.87 -0.90
CA PHE A 49 -0.23 -15.31 -2.17
C PHE A 49 1.23 -14.87 -2.34
N GLY A 50 1.94 -15.57 -3.21
CA GLY A 50 3.35 -15.32 -3.49
C GLY A 50 3.62 -14.69 -4.86
N PRO A 51 4.90 -14.62 -5.27
CA PRO A 51 5.32 -13.97 -6.50
C PRO A 51 4.73 -14.60 -7.77
N ASP A 52 4.45 -15.91 -7.77
CA ASP A 52 3.87 -16.60 -8.93
C ASP A 52 2.44 -16.12 -9.25
N VAL A 53 1.64 -15.83 -8.21
CA VAL A 53 0.31 -15.25 -8.39
C VAL A 53 0.45 -13.86 -9.00
N ILE A 54 1.29 -13.00 -8.41
CA ILE A 54 1.52 -11.63 -8.90
C ILE A 54 1.99 -11.63 -10.37
N LYS A 55 2.93 -12.51 -10.71
CA LYS A 55 3.43 -12.68 -12.08
C LYS A 55 2.30 -13.03 -13.06
N SER A 56 1.34 -13.85 -12.64
CA SER A 56 0.19 -14.20 -13.46
C SER A 56 -0.78 -13.03 -13.69
N LEU A 57 -0.83 -12.08 -12.76
CA LEU A 57 -1.68 -10.88 -12.83
C LEU A 57 -1.09 -9.79 -13.72
N ARG A 58 0.24 -9.73 -13.87
CA ARG A 58 0.92 -8.64 -14.59
C ARG A 58 0.44 -8.46 -16.03
N ARG A 59 -0.03 -9.51 -16.70
CA ARG A 59 -0.58 -9.45 -18.08
C ARG A 59 -1.97 -8.79 -18.20
N TYR A 60 -2.64 -8.52 -17.08
CA TYR A 60 -4.01 -7.99 -17.08
C TYR A 60 -4.08 -6.46 -17.02
N THR A 61 -2.97 -5.79 -16.69
CA THR A 61 -2.91 -4.33 -16.56
C THR A 61 -1.47 -3.84 -16.61
N ASP A 62 -1.26 -2.57 -16.93
CA ASP A 62 0.02 -1.85 -16.78
C ASP A 62 0.02 -0.91 -15.54
N ALA A 63 -1.05 -0.92 -14.73
CA ALA A 63 -1.14 -0.16 -13.49
C ALA A 63 0.00 -0.54 -12.53
N THR A 64 0.43 0.41 -11.69
CA THR A 64 1.53 0.16 -10.73
C THR A 64 1.17 -1.00 -9.80
N PHE A 65 2.03 -2.00 -9.70
CA PHE A 65 1.94 -3.05 -8.69
C PHE A 65 2.69 -2.61 -7.45
N ASP A 66 1.93 -2.24 -6.43
CA ASP A 66 2.42 -1.86 -5.13
C ASP A 66 2.36 -3.06 -4.19
N CYS A 67 3.53 -3.63 -3.87
CA CYS A 67 3.62 -4.88 -3.14
C CYS A 67 4.04 -4.65 -1.69
N HIS A 68 3.11 -4.94 -0.79
CA HIS A 68 3.27 -4.82 0.64
C HIS A 68 3.65 -6.17 1.25
N LEU A 69 4.90 -6.27 1.72
CA LEU A 69 5.50 -7.50 2.20
C LEU A 69 5.34 -7.63 3.72
N MET A 70 4.21 -8.19 4.15
CA MET A 70 3.97 -8.64 5.53
C MET A 70 4.59 -10.03 5.75
N ILE A 71 5.90 -10.13 5.56
CA ILE A 71 6.68 -11.37 5.67
C ILE A 71 7.97 -11.14 6.47
N SER A 72 8.48 -12.17 7.14
CA SER A 72 9.72 -12.09 7.93
C SER A 72 10.51 -13.40 7.88
N PRO A 73 11.76 -13.38 7.38
CA PRO A 73 12.48 -12.24 6.80
C PRO A 73 12.03 -11.90 5.37
N ALA A 74 12.06 -10.61 5.00
CA ALA A 74 11.69 -10.15 3.66
C ALA A 74 12.81 -10.25 2.60
N ASP A 75 14.07 -9.99 2.99
CA ASP A 75 15.23 -9.93 2.08
C ASP A 75 15.34 -11.10 1.09
N PRO A 76 15.14 -12.38 1.50
CA PRO A 76 15.27 -13.52 0.59
C PRO A 76 14.27 -13.53 -0.57
N PHE A 77 13.17 -12.77 -0.46
CA PHE A 77 12.06 -12.79 -1.42
C PHE A 77 12.03 -11.58 -2.35
N LEU A 78 12.80 -10.51 -2.05
CA LEU A 78 12.74 -9.24 -2.78
C LEU A 78 12.98 -9.41 -4.28
N GLU A 79 13.98 -10.20 -4.67
CA GLU A 79 14.29 -10.46 -6.08
C GLU A 79 13.15 -11.18 -6.81
N ALA A 80 12.49 -12.13 -6.14
CA ALA A 80 11.38 -12.88 -6.72
C ALA A 80 10.17 -11.98 -6.99
N PHE A 81 9.82 -11.10 -6.04
CA PHE A 81 8.74 -10.12 -6.22
C PHE A 81 9.07 -9.06 -7.27
N ALA A 82 10.33 -8.60 -7.34
CA ALA A 82 10.78 -7.69 -8.39
C ALA A 82 10.64 -8.33 -9.79
N LYS A 83 11.04 -9.60 -9.93
CA LYS A 83 10.89 -10.40 -11.16
C LYS A 83 9.44 -10.76 -11.49
N ALA A 84 8.56 -10.80 -10.50
CA ALA A 84 7.12 -11.00 -10.70
C ALA A 84 6.42 -9.79 -11.35
N GLY A 85 7.10 -8.64 -11.42
CA GLY A 85 6.55 -7.42 -12.03
C GLY A 85 5.99 -6.41 -11.02
N CYS A 86 6.35 -6.54 -9.74
CA CYS A 86 6.10 -5.47 -8.77
C CYS A 86 6.91 -4.22 -9.16
N ASP A 87 6.31 -3.05 -8.99
CA ASP A 87 6.91 -1.75 -9.29
C ASP A 87 7.45 -1.11 -8.00
N ILE A 88 6.73 -1.32 -6.91
CA ILE A 88 7.08 -0.90 -5.55
C ILE A 88 7.17 -2.15 -4.68
N LEU A 89 8.22 -2.24 -3.86
CA LEU A 89 8.34 -3.25 -2.80
C LEU A 89 8.42 -2.54 -1.45
N THR A 90 7.42 -2.72 -0.62
CA THR A 90 7.29 -2.10 0.69
C THR A 90 7.54 -3.15 1.77
N VAL A 91 8.64 -2.99 2.52
CA VAL A 91 9.00 -3.89 3.64
C VAL A 91 8.64 -3.28 4.98
N HIS A 92 8.26 -4.10 5.94
CA HIS A 92 8.08 -3.64 7.32
C HIS A 92 9.42 -3.29 7.98
N ALA A 93 9.48 -2.17 8.70
CA ALA A 93 10.63 -1.83 9.54
C ALA A 93 10.91 -2.91 10.61
N GLU A 94 9.89 -3.69 10.95
CA GLU A 94 9.89 -4.75 11.96
C GLU A 94 10.25 -6.14 11.39
N ALA A 95 10.29 -6.30 10.06
CA ALA A 95 10.49 -7.60 9.40
C ALA A 95 11.93 -8.12 9.46
N GLY A 96 12.89 -7.31 9.90
CA GLY A 96 14.27 -7.75 10.01
C GLY A 96 15.19 -6.70 10.64
N PRO A 97 16.42 -7.10 11.00
CA PRO A 97 17.35 -6.21 11.73
C PRO A 97 18.02 -5.14 10.85
N HIS A 98 17.87 -5.19 9.52
CA HIS A 98 18.68 -4.41 8.59
C HIS A 98 17.86 -3.67 7.53
N LEU A 99 16.85 -2.90 7.96
CA LEU A 99 15.97 -2.12 7.08
C LEU A 99 16.72 -1.35 5.98
N HIS A 100 17.81 -0.65 6.32
CA HIS A 100 18.62 0.09 5.34
C HIS A 100 19.15 -0.81 4.20
N ARG A 101 19.59 -2.03 4.50
CA ARG A 101 20.06 -3.01 3.49
C ARG A 101 18.91 -3.50 2.62
N SER A 102 17.76 -3.77 3.22
CA SER A 102 16.55 -4.19 2.51
C SER A 102 16.14 -3.14 1.47
N LEU A 103 16.07 -1.86 1.87
CA LEU A 103 15.74 -0.74 0.98
C LEU A 103 16.76 -0.58 -0.16
N GLN A 104 18.06 -0.67 0.14
CA GLN A 104 19.12 -0.65 -0.89
C GLN A 104 18.96 -1.80 -1.89
N THR A 105 18.61 -2.98 -1.40
CA THR A 105 18.40 -4.17 -2.23
C THR A 105 17.23 -3.94 -3.20
N VAL A 106 16.10 -3.43 -2.71
CA VAL A 106 14.95 -3.08 -3.56
C VAL A 106 15.35 -2.10 -4.68
N ARG A 107 16.07 -1.02 -4.34
CA ARG A 107 16.54 -0.05 -5.34
C ARG A 107 17.51 -0.67 -6.34
N SER A 108 18.41 -1.55 -5.89
CA SER A 108 19.37 -2.24 -6.77
C SER A 108 18.69 -3.16 -7.79
N LEU A 109 17.47 -3.62 -7.50
CA LEU A 109 16.61 -4.38 -8.41
C LEU A 109 15.83 -3.49 -9.39
N GLY A 110 16.07 -2.17 -9.39
CA GLY A 110 15.41 -1.19 -10.26
C GLY A 110 13.97 -0.89 -9.85
N LYS A 111 13.59 -1.16 -8.60
CA LYS A 111 12.24 -0.95 -8.06
C LYS A 111 12.21 0.23 -7.10
N LYS A 112 11.01 0.78 -6.87
CA LYS A 112 10.79 1.77 -5.82
C LYS A 112 10.80 1.09 -4.45
N ALA A 113 11.53 1.66 -3.50
CA ALA A 113 11.70 1.13 -2.17
C ALA A 113 10.71 1.76 -1.19
N GLY A 114 9.83 0.93 -0.62
CA GLY A 114 8.87 1.34 0.39
C GLY A 114 9.24 0.83 1.78
N VAL A 115 8.82 1.57 2.81
CA VAL A 115 8.85 1.11 4.21
C VAL A 115 7.47 1.21 4.84
N SER A 116 7.03 0.14 5.50
CA SER A 116 5.79 0.07 6.27
C SER A 116 6.06 0.19 7.77
N LEU A 117 5.15 0.85 8.48
CA LEU A 117 5.16 1.01 9.94
C LEU A 117 3.84 0.52 10.54
N ASN A 118 3.92 -0.46 11.44
CA ASN A 118 2.77 -0.89 12.23
C ASN A 118 2.22 0.26 13.10
N PRO A 119 0.97 0.16 13.59
CA PRO A 119 0.38 1.20 14.43
C PRO A 119 1.23 1.57 15.66
N ALA A 120 1.88 0.59 16.28
CA ALA A 120 2.73 0.79 17.46
C ALA A 120 4.16 1.25 17.13
N THR A 121 4.63 1.08 15.89
CA THR A 121 6.01 1.39 15.51
C THR A 121 6.17 2.90 15.36
N PRO A 122 7.10 3.54 16.07
CA PRO A 122 7.26 4.99 16.01
C PRO A 122 7.81 5.42 14.65
N GLU A 123 7.39 6.60 14.19
CA GLU A 123 7.88 7.24 12.98
C GLU A 123 9.39 7.47 12.99
N SER A 124 10.02 7.60 14.16
CA SER A 124 11.47 7.74 14.29
C SER A 124 12.24 6.50 13.80
N ALA A 125 11.58 5.34 13.65
CA ALA A 125 12.20 4.13 13.12
C ALA A 125 12.77 4.31 11.69
N ILE A 126 12.31 5.32 10.95
CA ILE A 126 12.71 5.56 9.55
C ILE A 126 13.58 6.80 9.35
N GLU A 127 13.89 7.55 10.41
CA GLU A 127 14.58 8.85 10.33
C GLU A 127 15.92 8.76 9.57
N TYR A 128 16.66 7.66 9.77
CA TYR A 128 17.99 7.46 9.20
C TYR A 128 18.00 6.77 7.82
N VAL A 129 16.84 6.48 7.24
CA VAL A 129 16.75 5.78 5.95
C VAL A 129 15.96 6.53 4.88
N LEU A 130 15.50 7.75 5.16
CA LEU A 130 14.64 8.53 4.24
C LEU A 130 15.24 8.70 2.84
N ASP A 131 16.56 8.81 2.71
CA ASP A 131 17.22 8.97 1.42
C ASP A 131 17.23 7.68 0.57
N GLN A 132 16.78 6.55 1.13
CA GLN A 132 16.59 5.27 0.43
C GLN A 132 15.11 4.97 0.13
N VAL A 133 14.17 5.82 0.57
CA VAL A 133 12.74 5.54 0.54
C VAL A 133 12.06 6.35 -0.56
N ASP A 134 11.16 5.71 -1.30
CA ASP A 134 10.28 6.35 -2.29
C ASP A 134 8.81 6.38 -1.81
N LEU A 135 8.43 5.49 -0.88
CA LEU A 135 7.08 5.34 -0.32
C LEU A 135 7.14 5.02 1.19
N ILE A 136 6.37 5.72 2.01
CA ILE A 136 6.17 5.37 3.42
C ILE A 136 4.72 4.93 3.60
N LEU A 137 4.52 3.67 3.97
CA LEU A 137 3.22 3.09 4.29
C LEU A 137 2.98 3.17 5.80
N VAL A 138 1.91 3.86 6.20
CA VAL A 138 1.44 3.89 7.58
C VAL A 138 0.27 2.93 7.72
N MET A 139 0.45 1.86 8.49
CA MET A 139 -0.64 0.97 8.82
C MET A 139 -1.65 1.70 9.73
N THR A 140 -2.89 1.83 9.25
CA THR A 140 -4.01 2.45 9.95
C THR A 140 -4.93 1.40 10.59
N VAL A 141 -4.52 0.13 10.53
CA VAL A 141 -5.05 -1.06 11.24
C VAL A 141 -3.86 -1.95 11.65
N ASN A 142 -4.08 -3.00 12.47
CA ASN A 142 -3.02 -4.01 12.63
C ASN A 142 -3.00 -4.91 11.38
N PRO A 143 -1.82 -5.20 10.79
CA PRO A 143 -1.73 -5.98 9.56
C PRO A 143 -2.26 -7.41 9.73
N GLY A 144 -2.72 -8.00 8.63
CA GLY A 144 -3.10 -9.43 8.55
C GLY A 144 -4.50 -9.70 8.00
N PHE A 145 -5.45 -8.77 8.16
CA PHE A 145 -6.84 -8.96 7.72
C PHE A 145 -7.48 -7.67 7.21
N GLY A 146 -8.32 -7.79 6.18
CA GLY A 146 -9.16 -6.68 5.70
C GLY A 146 -10.38 -6.40 6.60
N GLY A 147 -11.08 -5.30 6.34
CA GLY A 147 -12.35 -4.97 7.00
C GLY A 147 -12.25 -4.40 8.43
N GLN A 148 -11.04 -4.16 8.91
CA GLN A 148 -10.78 -3.53 10.20
C GLN A 148 -11.11 -2.03 10.18
N LYS A 149 -11.31 -1.44 11.37
CA LYS A 149 -11.62 -0.02 11.54
C LYS A 149 -10.33 0.81 11.61
N PHE A 150 -10.35 1.98 10.97
CA PHE A 150 -9.27 2.96 11.01
C PHE A 150 -8.92 3.34 12.45
N ILE A 151 -7.63 3.32 12.78
CA ILE A 151 -7.09 3.73 14.09
C ILE A 151 -6.78 5.22 14.03
N GLU A 152 -7.68 6.07 14.53
CA GLU A 152 -7.58 7.54 14.41
C GLU A 152 -6.25 8.13 14.89
N ALA A 153 -5.65 7.54 15.94
CA ALA A 153 -4.37 7.98 16.49
C ALA A 153 -3.21 7.95 15.47
N THR A 154 -3.31 7.12 14.42
CA THR A 154 -2.30 7.02 13.36
C THR A 154 -2.24 8.27 12.49
N ALA A 155 -3.28 9.12 12.45
CA ALA A 155 -3.22 10.37 11.70
C ALA A 155 -2.16 11.34 12.25
N GLU A 156 -1.90 11.31 13.55
CA GLU A 156 -0.80 12.10 14.10
C GLU A 156 0.56 11.59 13.64
N LYS A 157 0.73 10.27 13.49
CA LYS A 157 1.92 9.68 12.89
C LYS A 157 2.10 10.12 11.43
N ILE A 158 1.02 10.16 10.64
CA ILE A 158 1.04 10.65 9.25
C ILE A 158 1.54 12.11 9.21
N ARG A 159 1.02 13.00 10.07
CA ARG A 159 1.47 14.40 10.12
C ARG A 159 2.96 14.53 10.45
N ARG A 160 3.43 13.73 11.42
CA ARG A 160 4.84 13.76 11.83
C ARG A 160 5.77 13.21 10.75
N ILE A 161 5.35 12.16 10.05
CA ILE A 161 6.06 11.66 8.86
C ILE A 161 6.08 12.74 7.79
N LYS A 162 4.94 13.39 7.50
CA LYS A 162 4.86 14.49 6.54
C LYS A 162 5.83 15.63 6.86
N ALA A 163 5.97 15.99 8.13
CA ALA A 163 6.95 16.97 8.58
C ALA A 163 8.39 16.46 8.44
N MET A 164 8.65 15.19 8.81
CA MET A 164 9.97 14.55 8.75
C MET A 164 10.51 14.43 7.32
N ILE A 165 9.66 14.12 6.33
CA ILE A 165 10.08 14.02 4.93
C ILE A 165 10.45 15.38 4.33
N GLY A 166 9.81 16.47 4.77
CA GLY A 166 9.96 17.81 4.19
C GLY A 166 9.57 17.83 2.71
N ASP A 167 10.46 18.38 1.87
CA ASP A 167 10.26 18.49 0.41
C ASP A 167 10.72 17.26 -0.38
N ARG A 168 11.16 16.18 0.30
CA ARG A 168 11.57 14.95 -0.39
C ARG A 168 10.39 14.39 -1.19
N PRO A 169 10.64 13.85 -2.40
CA PRO A 169 9.60 13.29 -3.26
C PRO A 169 9.18 11.89 -2.79
N ILE A 170 8.81 11.78 -1.51
CA ILE A 170 8.39 10.55 -0.86
C ILE A 170 6.86 10.56 -0.77
N GLU A 171 6.25 9.53 -1.32
CA GLU A 171 4.82 9.27 -1.25
C GLU A 171 4.46 8.81 0.18
N ILE A 172 3.30 9.24 0.71
CA ILE A 172 2.78 8.73 1.98
C ILE A 172 1.51 7.93 1.70
N GLU A 173 1.57 6.64 2.01
CA GLU A 173 0.48 5.70 1.87
C GLU A 173 -0.15 5.36 3.22
N VAL A 174 -1.45 5.03 3.18
CA VAL A 174 -2.17 4.45 4.32
C VAL A 174 -2.90 3.19 3.90
N ASP A 175 -2.82 2.17 4.76
CA ASP A 175 -3.56 0.91 4.58
C ASP A 175 -4.32 0.51 5.85
N GLY A 176 -5.63 0.32 5.68
CA GLY A 176 -6.54 -0.15 6.72
C GLY A 176 -7.70 0.79 7.02
N GLY A 177 -8.92 0.31 6.81
CA GLY A 177 -10.12 1.06 7.21
C GLY A 177 -10.38 2.33 6.39
N ILE A 178 -9.84 2.42 5.17
CA ILE A 178 -10.12 3.52 4.24
C ILE A 178 -11.53 3.36 3.66
N THR A 179 -12.34 4.38 3.88
CA THR A 179 -13.72 4.55 3.41
C THR A 179 -13.88 5.99 2.91
N PRO A 180 -15.01 6.35 2.26
CA PRO A 180 -15.30 7.74 1.93
C PRO A 180 -15.16 8.71 3.12
N ASP A 181 -15.50 8.25 4.33
CA ASP A 181 -15.44 9.07 5.55
C ASP A 181 -14.01 9.26 6.07
N THR A 182 -13.17 8.21 6.02
CA THR A 182 -11.80 8.25 6.55
C THR A 182 -10.77 8.75 5.54
N ALA A 183 -11.09 8.75 4.25
CA ALA A 183 -10.21 9.21 3.18
C ALA A 183 -9.80 10.69 3.32
N ALA A 184 -10.76 11.56 3.64
CA ALA A 184 -10.48 12.98 3.91
C ALA A 184 -9.60 13.18 5.15
N PHE A 185 -9.78 12.34 6.17
CA PHE A 185 -9.00 12.40 7.39
C PHE A 185 -7.53 12.02 7.16
N ALA A 186 -7.29 10.94 6.43
CA ALA A 186 -5.94 10.50 6.08
C ALA A 186 -5.21 11.52 5.18
N THR A 187 -5.90 12.03 4.16
CA THR A 187 -5.31 13.01 3.24
C THR A 187 -5.09 14.38 3.87
N GLY A 188 -6.01 14.84 4.72
CA GLY A 188 -5.82 16.05 5.53
C GLY A 188 -4.68 15.93 6.55
N ALA A 189 -4.24 14.71 6.89
CA ALA A 189 -3.04 14.46 7.69
C ALA A 189 -1.74 14.45 6.86
N GLY A 190 -1.84 14.40 5.53
CA GLY A 190 -0.70 14.45 4.61
C GLY A 190 -0.48 13.19 3.77
N ALA A 191 -1.29 12.15 3.93
CA ALA A 191 -1.26 10.98 3.05
C ALA A 191 -1.76 11.34 1.65
N ASN A 192 -1.29 10.62 0.64
CA ASN A 192 -1.70 10.86 -0.74
C ASN A 192 -1.84 9.57 -1.57
N VAL A 193 -1.50 8.41 -1.01
CA VAL A 193 -1.87 7.10 -1.54
C VAL A 193 -2.80 6.42 -0.54
N LEU A 194 -3.95 5.95 -1.01
CA LEU A 194 -5.01 5.39 -0.19
C LEU A 194 -5.28 3.95 -0.58
N VAL A 195 -4.92 3.01 0.30
CA VAL A 195 -5.20 1.58 0.09
C VAL A 195 -6.59 1.25 0.61
N ALA A 196 -7.43 0.70 -0.27
CA ALA A 196 -8.81 0.36 0.06
C ALA A 196 -9.22 -0.99 -0.55
N GLY A 197 -9.39 -2.01 0.29
CA GLY A 197 -9.91 -3.31 -0.14
C GLY A 197 -11.44 -3.35 -0.14
N SER A 198 -12.01 -3.69 1.02
CA SER A 198 -13.45 -3.99 1.18
C SER A 198 -14.39 -2.82 0.87
N ALA A 199 -13.90 -1.57 0.86
CA ALA A 199 -14.68 -0.43 0.42
C ALA A 199 -14.90 -0.39 -1.09
N ILE A 200 -13.98 -0.96 -1.88
CA ILE A 200 -13.99 -0.94 -3.34
C ILE A 200 -14.60 -2.22 -3.92
N PHE A 201 -14.14 -3.39 -3.48
CA PHE A 201 -14.53 -4.69 -4.07
C PHE A 201 -15.98 -5.14 -3.77
N LYS A 202 -16.85 -4.23 -3.32
CA LYS A 202 -18.29 -4.49 -3.17
C LYS A 202 -19.00 -4.34 -4.52
N GLY A 203 -19.94 -5.24 -4.81
CA GLY A 203 -20.81 -5.15 -5.99
C GLY A 203 -20.30 -5.88 -7.24
N GLY A 204 -18.99 -6.15 -7.35
CA GLY A 204 -18.46 -7.11 -8.33
C GLY A 204 -18.51 -6.69 -9.80
N SER A 205 -18.64 -5.39 -10.09
CA SER A 205 -18.67 -4.86 -11.45
C SER A 205 -17.84 -3.58 -11.58
N VAL A 206 -17.40 -3.29 -12.81
CA VAL A 206 -16.64 -2.08 -13.15
C VAL A 206 -17.37 -0.81 -12.69
N GLU A 207 -18.69 -0.71 -12.90
CA GLU A 207 -19.49 0.45 -12.47
C GLU A 207 -19.57 0.59 -10.94
N ALA A 208 -19.69 -0.54 -10.23
CA ALA A 208 -19.70 -0.53 -8.77
C ALA A 208 -18.34 -0.08 -8.22
N TYR A 209 -17.26 -0.61 -8.80
CA TYR A 209 -15.88 -0.23 -8.43
C TYR A 209 -15.62 1.24 -8.72
N ARG A 210 -16.06 1.75 -9.88
CA ARG A 210 -15.90 3.16 -10.27
C ARG A 210 -16.60 4.08 -9.27
N THR A 211 -17.84 3.76 -8.93
CA THR A 211 -18.62 4.50 -7.93
C THR A 211 -17.91 4.53 -6.58
N ALA A 212 -17.37 3.38 -6.14
CA ALA A 212 -16.66 3.28 -4.88
C ALA A 212 -15.32 4.05 -4.88
N ILE A 213 -14.56 3.98 -5.97
CA ILE A 213 -13.31 4.72 -6.17
C ILE A 213 -13.59 6.23 -6.14
N GLU A 214 -14.60 6.72 -6.86
CA GLU A 214 -14.98 8.14 -6.89
C GLU A 214 -15.44 8.64 -5.51
N ALA A 215 -16.17 7.81 -4.77
CA ALA A 215 -16.62 8.12 -3.42
C ALA A 215 -15.46 8.27 -2.42
N ILE A 216 -14.33 7.59 -2.64
CA ILE A 216 -13.10 7.76 -1.84
C ILE A 216 -12.27 8.94 -2.36
N ARG A 217 -12.09 9.03 -3.69
CA ARG A 217 -11.21 10.02 -4.33
C ARG A 217 -11.70 11.45 -4.13
N THR A 218 -13.00 11.71 -4.28
CA THR A 218 -13.56 13.06 -4.19
C THR A 218 -13.31 13.75 -2.84
N PRO A 219 -13.64 13.13 -1.68
CA PRO A 219 -13.34 13.75 -0.38
C PRO A 219 -11.83 13.81 -0.10
N ALA A 220 -11.05 12.83 -0.57
CA ALA A 220 -9.59 12.82 -0.44
C ALA A 220 -8.93 14.02 -1.14
N GLU A 221 -9.28 14.27 -2.41
CA GLU A 221 -8.76 15.39 -3.18
C GLU A 221 -9.17 16.74 -2.61
N LYS A 222 -10.34 16.83 -2.00
CA LYS A 222 -10.81 18.06 -1.35
C LYS A 222 -10.01 18.39 -0.09
N ALA A 223 -9.65 17.37 0.71
CA ALA A 223 -8.94 17.54 1.97
C ALA A 223 -7.41 17.67 1.81
N TYR A 224 -6.86 17.24 0.67
CA TYR A 224 -5.42 17.33 0.37
C TYR A 224 -4.97 18.71 -0.13
N ARG A 225 -5.91 19.60 -0.44
CA ARG A 225 -5.67 21.00 -0.84
C ARG A 225 -5.38 21.87 0.36
#